data_AF-A0A356L3U9-F1
#
_entry.id   AF-A0A356L3U9-F1
#
_cell.length_a   1.000
_cell.length_b   1.000
_cell.length_c   1.000
_cell.angle_alpha   90.00
_cell.angle_beta   90.00
_cell.angle_gamma   90.00
#
_symmetry.space_group_name_H-M   'P 1'
#
loop_
_entity.id
_entity.type
_entity.pdbx_description
1 polymer ?
#
loop_
_entity_poly.entity_id
_entity_poly.type
_entity_poly.pdbx_seq_one_letter_code
_entity_poly.pdbx_strand_id
1 'polypeptide(L)'
;MKGVDHMKKSLKKIVTIFVALSAMLQLTAYANGISTSASQQAAAAANAQIQAAATTVPGANASAAAQQTTAAQNAAQQTTAQVQAAQSAAQQAANAAQASQQTITGVGGASIDMSSINQSALSPAEAMAIGQKLATVNGITITYQMPNNQTEVLDGLTIASWVTGNQGATVTLDATKVRAYVQSLKDKYDTKDGVQTWKSADGTTKSLKTSYGWRIDLDQEVAALTANIQSLQSVTREPIYSARAAQTAMPQWGNTFVEIDLSTQHVYYYKDGSCVWDSKCVTGTATDPDRATPTGVFSLKYKQKDRVLRGRIDPKTGKPSYETPVSYWMPFNGNIGLHDANWRSSFGGSIYLKNGSHGCINLPPANAKTLYDLLTPGTVVVVCD
;
A
#
# COMPACT_ATOMS: atom_id res chain seq x y z
N MET A 1 1.89 -32.86 -5.31
CA MET A 1 1.90 -31.38 -5.36
C MET A 1 2.86 -30.69 -4.38
N LYS A 2 3.53 -31.38 -3.43
CA LYS A 2 4.52 -30.77 -2.50
C LYS A 2 5.94 -30.56 -3.08
N GLY A 3 6.28 -31.17 -4.22
CA GLY A 3 7.64 -31.11 -4.80
C GLY A 3 7.94 -29.86 -5.63
N VAL A 4 6.93 -29.25 -6.27
CA VAL A 4 7.11 -28.08 -7.16
C VAL A 4 7.35 -26.80 -6.35
N ASP A 5 6.70 -26.66 -5.20
CA ASP A 5 6.92 -25.52 -4.30
C ASP A 5 8.29 -25.55 -3.63
N HIS A 6 8.80 -26.74 -3.31
CA HIS A 6 10.13 -26.90 -2.73
C HIS A 6 11.24 -26.59 -3.76
N MET A 7 11.01 -26.95 -5.04
CA MET A 7 11.89 -26.60 -6.15
C MET A 7 11.91 -25.09 -6.43
N LYS A 8 10.75 -24.41 -6.44
CA LYS A 8 10.68 -22.95 -6.60
C LYS A 8 11.37 -22.20 -5.46
N LYS A 9 11.28 -22.72 -4.23
CA LYS A 9 11.94 -22.14 -3.05
C LYS A 9 13.47 -22.34 -3.08
N SER A 10 13.95 -23.49 -3.58
CA SER A 10 15.38 -23.74 -3.82
C SER A 10 15.93 -22.93 -5.00
N LEU A 11 15.16 -22.77 -6.09
CA LEU A 11 15.55 -21.99 -7.26
C LEU A 11 15.65 -20.49 -6.91
N LYS A 12 14.70 -19.96 -6.13
CA LYS A 12 14.81 -18.60 -5.57
C LYS A 12 16.05 -18.45 -4.71
N LYS A 13 16.36 -19.38 -3.81
CA LYS A 13 17.58 -19.32 -2.97
C LYS A 13 18.87 -19.34 -3.79
N ILE A 14 18.95 -20.18 -4.83
CA ILE A 14 20.14 -20.29 -5.69
C ILE A 14 20.31 -19.02 -6.55
N VAL A 15 19.22 -18.48 -7.11
CA VAL A 15 19.24 -17.21 -7.84
C VAL A 15 19.59 -16.05 -6.90
N THR A 16 19.07 -16.02 -5.67
CA THR A 16 19.44 -15.03 -4.65
C THR A 16 20.91 -15.12 -4.27
N ILE A 17 21.49 -16.32 -4.18
CA ILE A 17 22.92 -16.52 -3.89
C ILE A 17 23.79 -16.05 -5.07
N PHE A 18 23.42 -16.36 -6.32
CA PHE A 18 24.14 -15.89 -7.51
C PHE A 18 24.02 -14.37 -7.69
N VAL A 19 22.83 -13.80 -7.46
CA VAL A 19 22.63 -12.34 -7.46
C VAL A 19 23.38 -11.67 -6.32
N ALA A 20 23.43 -12.27 -5.12
CA ALA A 20 24.19 -11.75 -3.99
C ALA A 20 25.71 -11.84 -4.21
N LEU A 21 26.21 -12.90 -4.85
CA LEU A 21 27.61 -12.99 -5.28
C LEU A 21 27.93 -11.94 -6.35
N SER A 22 27.01 -11.72 -7.30
CA SER A 22 27.14 -10.68 -8.34
C SER A 22 27.09 -9.27 -7.74
N ALA A 23 26.22 -9.04 -6.76
CA ALA A 23 26.10 -7.80 -6.03
C ALA A 23 27.29 -7.56 -5.08
N MET A 24 27.89 -8.60 -4.49
CA MET A 24 29.14 -8.50 -3.72
C MET A 24 30.35 -8.22 -4.62
N LEU A 25 30.41 -8.81 -5.82
CA LEU A 25 31.39 -8.45 -6.86
C LEU A 25 31.18 -7.01 -7.37
N GLN A 26 29.95 -6.51 -7.35
CA GLN A 26 29.65 -5.12 -7.67
C GLN A 26 29.85 -4.16 -6.48
N LEU A 27 29.75 -4.61 -5.23
CA LEU A 27 30.05 -3.81 -4.04
C LEU A 27 31.56 -3.56 -3.92
N THR A 28 32.40 -4.52 -4.32
CA THR A 28 33.85 -4.32 -4.50
C THR A 28 34.17 -3.43 -5.71
N ALA A 29 33.35 -3.46 -6.78
CA ALA A 29 33.44 -2.50 -7.88
C ALA A 29 32.92 -1.09 -7.51
N TYR A 30 31.95 -0.96 -6.60
CA TYR A 30 31.39 0.29 -6.07
C TYR A 30 32.31 0.92 -5.01
N ALA A 31 32.99 0.10 -4.21
CA ALA A 31 34.10 0.55 -3.36
C ALA A 31 35.25 1.12 -4.21
N ASN A 32 35.49 0.55 -5.40
CA ASN A 32 36.36 1.15 -6.42
C ASN A 32 35.70 2.33 -7.16
N GLY A 33 34.37 2.46 -7.15
CA GLY A 33 33.61 3.59 -7.72
C GLY A 33 33.72 4.89 -6.92
N ILE A 34 34.09 4.83 -5.63
CA ILE A 34 34.45 6.00 -4.81
C ILE A 34 35.71 6.70 -5.39
N SER A 35 36.55 6.00 -6.17
CA SER A 35 37.71 6.57 -6.86
C SER A 35 37.35 7.48 -8.06
N THR A 36 36.09 7.53 -8.48
CA THR A 36 35.66 8.35 -9.62
C THR A 36 35.67 9.85 -9.33
N SER A 37 35.64 10.25 -8.06
CA SER A 37 35.84 11.65 -7.66
C SER A 37 37.28 12.12 -7.92
N ALA A 38 38.27 11.23 -7.69
CA ALA A 38 39.68 11.49 -7.96
C ALA A 38 39.99 11.47 -9.47
N SER A 39 39.33 10.59 -10.25
CA SER A 39 39.54 10.52 -11.71
C SER A 39 38.85 11.66 -12.46
N GLN A 40 37.69 12.15 -11.99
CA GLN A 40 37.05 13.36 -12.55
C GLN A 40 37.81 14.64 -12.18
N GLN A 41 38.36 14.74 -10.96
CA GLN A 41 39.25 15.85 -10.57
C GLN A 41 40.56 15.84 -11.37
N ALA A 42 41.13 14.66 -11.66
CA ALA A 42 42.32 14.54 -12.50
C ALA A 42 42.04 14.92 -13.97
N ALA A 43 40.87 14.57 -14.52
CA ALA A 43 40.46 14.96 -15.87
C ALA A 43 40.15 16.47 -15.97
N ALA A 44 39.58 17.07 -14.93
CA ALA A 44 39.34 18.51 -14.85
C ALA A 44 40.67 19.31 -14.75
N ALA A 45 41.64 18.81 -13.97
CA ALA A 45 42.98 19.38 -13.89
C ALA A 45 43.75 19.28 -15.23
N ALA A 46 43.63 18.16 -15.94
CA ALA A 46 44.21 18.00 -17.27
C ALA A 46 43.59 18.96 -18.30
N ASN A 47 42.28 19.15 -18.29
CA ASN A 47 41.60 20.11 -19.18
C ASN A 47 41.92 21.57 -18.85
N ALA A 48 42.11 21.92 -17.58
CA ALA A 48 42.54 23.26 -17.17
C ALA A 48 43.97 23.58 -17.63
N GLN A 49 44.87 22.59 -17.62
CA GLN A 49 46.23 22.74 -18.16
C GLN A 49 46.25 22.86 -19.69
N ILE A 50 45.33 22.18 -20.39
CA ILE A 50 45.15 22.30 -21.84
C ILE A 50 44.61 23.69 -22.23
N GLN A 51 43.69 24.26 -21.45
CA GLN A 51 43.18 25.63 -21.70
C GLN A 51 44.18 26.73 -21.35
N ALA A 52 45.01 26.53 -20.31
CA ALA A 52 46.12 27.42 -19.98
C ALA A 52 47.22 27.42 -21.05
N ALA A 53 47.43 26.29 -21.75
CA ALA A 53 48.36 26.17 -22.86
C ALA A 53 47.86 26.81 -24.17
N ALA A 54 46.56 27.08 -24.30
CA ALA A 54 45.94 27.61 -25.52
C ALA A 54 45.93 29.15 -25.63
N THR A 55 46.39 29.88 -24.60
CA THR A 55 46.33 31.36 -24.54
C THR A 55 47.68 32.08 -24.76
N THR A 56 48.73 31.37 -25.17
CA THR A 56 50.02 32.00 -25.56
C THR A 56 50.58 31.39 -26.84
N VAL A 57 50.51 32.16 -27.93
CA VAL A 57 51.29 31.98 -29.18
C VAL A 57 52.06 33.32 -29.34
N PRO A 58 53.34 33.44 -29.80
CA PRO A 58 54.11 32.57 -30.72
C PRO A 58 55.60 32.33 -30.35
N GLY A 59 56.20 31.23 -30.86
CA GLY A 59 57.64 31.14 -31.10
C GLY A 59 58.36 29.88 -30.60
N ALA A 60 58.73 29.01 -31.56
CA ALA A 60 59.79 27.99 -31.55
C ALA A 60 59.76 26.84 -30.51
N ASN A 61 59.48 25.59 -30.94
CA ASN A 61 60.50 24.60 -31.33
C ASN A 61 59.84 23.22 -31.56
N ALA A 62 60.09 22.59 -32.71
CA ALA A 62 59.49 21.31 -33.11
C ALA A 62 59.87 20.10 -32.21
N SER A 63 60.81 20.27 -31.28
CA SER A 63 61.26 19.24 -30.34
C SER A 63 60.38 19.09 -29.09
N ALA A 64 59.70 20.16 -28.64
CA ALA A 64 58.82 20.12 -27.47
C ALA A 64 57.46 19.44 -27.78
N ALA A 65 56.94 19.65 -28.99
CA ALA A 65 55.75 18.97 -29.48
C ALA A 65 55.97 17.45 -29.60
N ALA A 66 57.15 17.01 -30.04
CA ALA A 66 57.50 15.59 -30.14
C ALA A 66 57.64 14.89 -28.76
N GLN A 67 58.16 15.59 -27.74
CA GLN A 67 58.23 15.06 -26.37
C GLN A 67 56.85 14.94 -25.71
N GLN A 68 55.92 15.86 -26.00
CA GLN A 68 54.53 15.80 -25.51
C GLN A 68 53.72 14.64 -26.12
N THR A 69 53.93 14.29 -27.40
CA THR A 69 53.27 13.13 -28.02
C THR A 69 53.76 11.80 -27.44
N THR A 70 55.06 11.67 -27.15
CA THR A 70 55.63 10.46 -26.53
C THR A 70 55.14 10.27 -25.09
N ALA A 71 54.99 11.35 -24.31
CA ALA A 71 54.44 11.28 -22.95
C ALA A 71 52.97 10.84 -22.93
N ALA A 72 52.16 11.34 -23.86
CA ALA A 72 50.75 10.93 -24.00
C ALA A 72 50.61 9.46 -24.43
N GLN A 73 51.49 8.96 -25.32
CA GLN A 73 51.52 7.56 -25.74
C GLN A 73 51.97 6.62 -24.62
N ASN A 74 52.97 7.01 -23.82
CA ASN A 74 53.42 6.24 -22.66
C ASN A 74 52.37 6.20 -21.55
N ALA A 75 51.63 7.29 -21.33
CA ALA A 75 50.50 7.33 -20.39
C ALA A 75 49.33 6.44 -20.85
N ALA A 76 49.03 6.41 -22.15
CA ALA A 76 48.01 5.52 -22.73
C ALA A 76 48.43 4.04 -22.63
N GLN A 77 49.71 3.72 -22.82
CA GLN A 77 50.24 2.36 -22.65
C GLN A 77 50.23 1.92 -21.17
N GLN A 78 50.60 2.78 -20.23
CA GLN A 78 50.48 2.49 -18.79
C GLN A 78 49.03 2.30 -18.35
N THR A 79 48.11 3.10 -18.89
CA THR A 79 46.67 2.96 -18.63
C THR A 79 46.15 1.61 -19.14
N THR A 80 46.59 1.19 -20.33
CA THR A 80 46.21 -0.11 -20.92
C THR A 80 46.76 -1.29 -20.11
N ALA A 81 48.01 -1.18 -19.64
CA ALA A 81 48.64 -2.21 -18.79
C ALA A 81 47.95 -2.34 -17.42
N GLN A 82 47.52 -1.22 -16.81
CA GLN A 82 46.77 -1.24 -15.55
C GLN A 82 45.37 -1.84 -15.70
N VAL A 83 44.69 -1.58 -16.82
CA VAL A 83 43.38 -2.20 -17.14
C VAL A 83 43.52 -3.71 -17.34
N GLN A 84 44.56 -4.18 -18.06
CA GLN A 84 44.82 -5.61 -18.25
C GLN A 84 45.20 -6.33 -16.94
N ALA A 85 45.96 -5.67 -16.06
CA ALA A 85 46.29 -6.21 -14.74
C ALA A 85 45.04 -6.35 -13.84
N ALA A 86 44.14 -5.36 -13.88
CA ALA A 86 42.87 -5.41 -13.15
C ALA A 86 41.93 -6.53 -13.67
N GLN A 87 41.88 -6.74 -14.99
CA GLN A 87 41.13 -7.85 -15.61
C GLN A 87 41.70 -9.22 -15.22
N SER A 88 43.03 -9.36 -15.20
CA SER A 88 43.69 -10.61 -14.81
C SER A 88 43.46 -10.94 -13.33
N ALA A 89 43.47 -9.94 -12.45
CA ALA A 89 43.17 -10.11 -11.03
C ALA A 89 41.70 -10.53 -10.79
N ALA A 90 40.76 -9.95 -11.54
CA ALA A 90 39.35 -10.33 -11.49
C ALA A 90 39.11 -11.78 -11.96
N GLN A 91 39.82 -12.22 -13.00
CA GLN A 91 39.75 -13.60 -13.49
C GLN A 91 40.32 -14.61 -12.49
N GLN A 92 41.42 -14.27 -11.82
CA GLN A 92 42.01 -15.13 -10.78
C GLN A 92 41.09 -15.26 -9.55
N ALA A 93 40.42 -14.18 -9.15
CA ALA A 93 39.42 -14.21 -8.09
C ALA A 93 38.20 -15.07 -8.45
N ALA A 94 37.74 -15.04 -9.70
CA ALA A 94 36.66 -15.90 -10.19
C ALA A 94 37.07 -17.39 -10.21
N ASN A 95 38.30 -17.70 -10.64
CA ASN A 95 38.82 -19.07 -10.65
C ASN A 95 39.03 -19.61 -9.22
N ALA A 96 39.47 -18.79 -8.27
CA ALA A 96 39.57 -19.16 -6.86
C ALA A 96 38.21 -19.44 -6.23
N ALA A 97 37.17 -18.66 -6.59
CA ALA A 97 35.79 -18.91 -6.18
C ALA A 97 35.23 -20.22 -6.77
N GLN A 98 35.58 -20.57 -8.01
CA GLN A 98 35.23 -21.87 -8.61
C GLN A 98 35.96 -23.04 -7.93
N ALA A 99 37.25 -22.88 -7.62
CA ALA A 99 38.03 -23.90 -6.90
C ALA A 99 37.46 -24.18 -5.49
N SER A 100 36.92 -23.15 -4.81
CA SER A 100 36.25 -23.31 -3.52
C SER A 100 34.91 -24.06 -3.57
N GLN A 101 34.32 -24.28 -4.76
CA GLN A 101 33.16 -25.16 -4.92
C GLN A 101 33.53 -26.65 -4.97
N GLN A 102 34.74 -27.00 -5.43
CA GLN A 102 35.20 -28.40 -5.42
C GLN A 102 35.46 -28.92 -4.01
N THR A 103 35.65 -28.05 -3.02
CA THR A 103 35.93 -28.45 -1.63
C THR A 103 34.67 -28.79 -0.82
N ILE A 104 33.47 -28.61 -1.39
CA ILE A 104 32.19 -29.06 -0.81
C ILE A 104 31.80 -30.42 -1.42
N THR A 105 32.75 -31.37 -1.47
CA THR A 105 32.46 -32.78 -1.73
C THR A 105 32.94 -33.58 -0.52
N GLY A 106 32.18 -33.49 0.57
CA GLY A 106 32.59 -34.06 1.84
C GLY A 106 31.46 -34.39 2.80
N VAL A 107 30.23 -34.61 2.33
CA VAL A 107 29.19 -35.34 3.09
C VAL A 107 28.33 -36.11 2.09
N GLY A 108 28.29 -37.44 2.23
CA GLY A 108 27.75 -38.37 1.23
C GLY A 108 26.23 -38.30 1.04
N GLY A 109 25.81 -38.49 -0.21
CA GLY A 109 24.42 -38.70 -0.61
C GLY A 109 24.14 -38.32 -2.06
N ALA A 110 24.13 -39.33 -2.95
CA ALA A 110 23.67 -39.32 -4.35
C ALA A 110 24.21 -38.20 -5.28
N SER A 111 25.07 -38.59 -6.22
CA SER A 111 25.48 -37.76 -7.36
C SER A 111 24.24 -37.31 -8.16
N ILE A 112 23.93 -36.01 -8.08
CA ILE A 112 22.96 -35.38 -8.98
C ILE A 112 23.65 -35.19 -10.33
N ASP A 113 23.11 -35.84 -11.36
CA ASP A 113 23.52 -35.65 -12.74
C ASP A 113 23.12 -34.24 -13.22
N MET A 114 24.11 -33.33 -13.22
CA MET A 114 23.96 -31.94 -13.67
C MET A 114 23.67 -31.79 -15.16
N SER A 115 23.75 -32.85 -15.98
CA SER A 115 23.43 -32.78 -17.41
C SER A 115 21.95 -32.57 -17.72
N SER A 116 21.08 -32.78 -16.71
CA SER A 116 19.64 -32.49 -16.78
C SER A 116 19.28 -31.04 -16.41
N ILE A 117 20.24 -30.25 -15.96
CA ILE A 117 20.06 -28.83 -15.60
C ILE A 117 20.44 -27.96 -16.80
N ASN A 118 19.65 -28.04 -17.86
CA ASN A 118 19.63 -26.98 -18.86
C ASN A 118 18.20 -26.59 -19.14
N GLN A 119 17.73 -25.58 -18.38
CA GLN A 119 16.78 -24.59 -18.88
C GLN A 119 17.13 -23.24 -18.23
N SER A 120 17.81 -22.42 -19.05
CA SER A 120 18.09 -20.99 -18.91
C SER A 120 18.87 -20.53 -17.67
N ALA A 121 20.18 -20.78 -17.64
CA ALA A 121 21.08 -19.89 -16.91
C ALA A 121 21.04 -18.51 -17.58
N LEU A 122 20.74 -17.45 -16.81
CA LEU A 122 20.84 -16.06 -17.28
C LEU A 122 22.20 -15.84 -17.95
N SER A 123 22.23 -15.23 -19.12
CA SER A 123 23.49 -14.88 -19.77
C SER A 123 24.27 -13.86 -18.92
N PRO A 124 25.61 -13.81 -19.02
CA PRO A 124 26.41 -12.80 -18.32
C PRO A 124 25.97 -11.35 -18.60
N ALA A 125 25.46 -11.10 -19.82
CA ALA A 125 24.91 -9.79 -20.19
C ALA A 125 23.62 -9.46 -19.43
N GLU A 126 22.71 -10.43 -19.30
CA GLU A 126 21.47 -10.27 -18.52
C GLU A 126 21.77 -10.09 -17.03
N ALA A 127 22.71 -10.86 -16.48
CA ALA A 127 23.14 -10.73 -15.09
C ALA A 127 23.78 -9.35 -14.81
N MET A 128 24.60 -8.84 -15.73
CA MET A 128 25.22 -7.51 -15.62
C MET A 128 24.18 -6.38 -15.68
N ALA A 129 23.19 -6.48 -16.59
CA ALA A 129 22.10 -5.52 -16.70
C ALA A 129 21.22 -5.51 -15.44
N ILE A 130 20.93 -6.68 -14.87
CA ILE A 130 20.20 -6.80 -13.59
C ILE A 130 21.00 -6.17 -12.45
N GLY A 131 22.30 -6.45 -12.35
CA GLY A 131 23.18 -5.87 -11.34
C GLY A 131 23.25 -4.35 -11.41
N GLN A 132 23.39 -3.78 -12.62
CA GLN A 132 23.38 -2.33 -12.82
C GLN A 132 22.07 -1.68 -12.34
N LYS A 133 20.92 -2.29 -12.65
CA LYS A 133 19.61 -1.79 -12.20
C LYS A 133 19.43 -1.92 -10.69
N LEU A 134 19.88 -3.02 -10.08
CA LEU A 134 19.90 -3.22 -8.63
C LEU A 134 20.76 -2.20 -7.90
N ALA A 135 21.96 -1.93 -8.41
CA ALA A 135 22.85 -0.91 -7.88
C ALA A 135 22.23 0.49 -8.01
N THR A 136 21.51 0.74 -9.11
CA THR A 136 20.78 2.01 -9.32
C THR A 136 19.71 2.23 -8.25
N VAL A 137 19.00 1.17 -7.84
CA VAL A 137 17.99 1.24 -6.77
C VAL A 137 18.56 0.96 -5.38
N ASN A 138 19.89 0.93 -5.23
CA ASN A 138 20.62 0.70 -3.98
C ASN A 138 20.14 -0.50 -3.13
N GLY A 139 19.60 -1.55 -3.78
CA GLY A 139 19.07 -2.72 -3.08
C GLY A 139 17.94 -2.42 -2.08
N ILE A 140 17.19 -1.33 -2.27
CA ILE A 140 16.12 -0.92 -1.35
C ILE A 140 15.03 -1.98 -1.23
N THR A 141 14.33 -1.96 -0.11
CA THR A 141 13.18 -2.81 0.16
C THR A 141 12.02 -1.96 0.68
N ILE A 142 10.83 -2.18 0.14
CA ILE A 142 9.60 -1.55 0.64
C ILE A 142 8.80 -2.62 1.40
N THR A 143 8.63 -2.41 2.69
CA THR A 143 7.90 -3.33 3.57
C THR A 143 6.52 -2.76 3.88
N TYR A 144 5.48 -3.42 3.38
CA TYR A 144 4.10 -3.08 3.64
C TYR A 144 3.59 -3.74 4.91
N GLN A 145 3.08 -2.94 5.84
CA GLN A 145 2.28 -3.39 6.97
C GLN A 145 0.82 -3.49 6.52
N MET A 146 0.32 -4.71 6.44
CA MET A 146 -1.04 -5.02 6.00
C MET A 146 -1.92 -5.34 7.22
N PRO A 147 -3.27 -5.30 7.07
CA PRO A 147 -4.17 -5.67 8.15
C PRO A 147 -3.85 -7.08 8.70
N ASN A 148 -4.18 -7.34 9.97
CA ASN A 148 -3.84 -8.58 10.69
C ASN A 148 -2.35 -8.86 10.89
N ASN A 149 -1.54 -7.81 11.08
CA ASN A 149 -0.09 -7.95 11.25
C ASN A 149 0.55 -8.72 10.10
N GLN A 150 -0.09 -8.73 8.92
CA GLN A 150 0.51 -9.32 7.73
C GLN A 150 1.54 -8.35 7.16
N THR A 151 2.51 -8.90 6.45
CA THR A 151 3.55 -8.10 5.82
C THR A 151 3.72 -8.54 4.38
N GLU A 152 3.84 -7.56 3.49
CA GLU A 152 4.25 -7.76 2.11
C GLU A 152 5.59 -7.09 1.89
N VAL A 153 6.53 -7.80 1.27
CA VAL A 153 7.88 -7.28 1.03
C VAL A 153 8.07 -7.14 -0.48
N LEU A 154 8.20 -5.89 -0.93
CA LEU A 154 8.64 -5.58 -2.28
C LEU A 154 10.17 -5.46 -2.28
N ASP A 155 10.82 -6.52 -2.78
CA ASP A 155 12.28 -6.61 -2.81
C ASP A 155 12.92 -5.80 -3.94
N GLY A 156 14.20 -5.48 -3.75
CA GLY A 156 14.99 -4.71 -4.72
C GLY A 156 15.11 -5.36 -6.09
N LEU A 157 15.03 -6.69 -6.19
CA LEU A 157 15.06 -7.41 -7.48
C LEU A 157 13.82 -7.09 -8.31
N THR A 158 12.66 -7.12 -7.67
CA THR A 158 11.38 -6.77 -8.28
C THR A 158 11.40 -5.30 -8.70
N ILE A 159 11.85 -4.40 -7.83
CA ILE A 159 11.97 -2.96 -8.13
C ILE A 159 12.93 -2.72 -9.30
N ALA A 160 14.10 -3.37 -9.32
CA ALA A 160 15.07 -3.25 -10.41
C ALA A 160 14.48 -3.67 -11.77
N SER A 161 13.56 -4.64 -11.78
CA SER A 161 12.86 -5.05 -13.01
C SER A 161 11.90 -3.99 -13.56
N TRP A 162 11.56 -2.97 -12.76
CA TRP A 162 10.67 -1.86 -13.13
C TRP A 162 11.45 -0.65 -13.66
N VAL A 163 12.77 -0.59 -13.46
CA VAL A 163 13.60 0.53 -13.92
C VAL A 163 13.73 0.51 -15.43
N THR A 164 13.28 1.59 -16.06
CA THR A 164 13.35 1.83 -17.51
C THR A 164 14.51 2.75 -17.90
N GLY A 165 15.02 3.54 -16.95
CA GLY A 165 16.19 4.39 -17.14
C GLY A 165 16.63 5.09 -15.86
N ASN A 166 17.75 5.79 -15.95
CA ASN A 166 18.30 6.63 -14.87
C ASN A 166 18.80 7.96 -15.44
N GLN A 167 18.59 9.05 -14.70
CA GLN A 167 19.22 10.34 -14.96
C GLN A 167 19.79 10.87 -13.64
N GLY A 168 21.11 10.86 -13.51
CA GLY A 168 21.79 11.23 -12.26
C GLY A 168 21.35 10.33 -11.10
N ALA A 169 20.86 10.94 -10.02
CA ALA A 169 20.37 10.23 -8.83
C ALA A 169 18.89 9.79 -8.90
N THR A 170 18.19 10.08 -10.01
CA THR A 170 16.75 9.79 -10.14
C THR A 170 16.51 8.62 -11.09
N VAL A 171 15.66 7.68 -10.66
CA VAL A 171 15.23 6.53 -11.45
C VAL A 171 13.90 6.77 -12.14
N THR A 172 13.81 6.32 -13.39
CA THR A 172 12.54 6.25 -14.13
C THR A 172 11.98 4.85 -14.03
N LEU A 173 10.71 4.74 -13.64
CA LEU A 173 10.01 3.46 -13.44
C LEU A 173 8.96 3.21 -14.52
N ASP A 174 8.73 1.94 -14.82
CA ASP A 174 7.57 1.48 -15.58
C ASP A 174 6.31 1.63 -14.73
N ALA A 175 5.54 2.69 -15.01
CA ALA A 175 4.30 3.01 -14.31
C ALA A 175 3.27 1.87 -14.36
N THR A 176 3.28 1.05 -15.41
CA THR A 176 2.36 -0.09 -15.56
C THR A 176 2.68 -1.16 -14.53
N LYS A 177 3.96 -1.45 -14.29
CA LYS A 177 4.39 -2.45 -13.29
C LYS A 177 4.13 -1.99 -11.86
N VAL A 178 4.40 -0.71 -11.56
CA VAL A 178 4.07 -0.12 -10.24
C VAL A 178 2.57 -0.23 -9.97
N ARG A 179 1.73 0.18 -10.95
CA ARG A 179 0.27 0.07 -10.84
C ARG A 179 -0.21 -1.37 -10.69
N ALA A 180 0.34 -2.30 -11.46
CA ALA A 180 -0.01 -3.71 -11.38
C ALA A 180 0.32 -4.31 -10.00
N TYR A 181 1.44 -3.91 -9.39
CA TYR A 181 1.79 -4.34 -8.04
C TYR A 181 0.79 -3.83 -7.01
N VAL A 182 0.45 -2.53 -7.02
CA VAL A 182 -0.56 -1.97 -6.11
C VAL A 182 -1.94 -2.60 -6.34
N GLN A 183 -2.31 -2.87 -7.59
CA GLN A 183 -3.53 -3.61 -7.91
C GLN A 183 -3.52 -5.02 -7.30
N SER A 184 -2.38 -5.73 -7.34
CA SER A 184 -2.28 -7.04 -6.70
C SER A 184 -2.45 -6.99 -5.18
N LEU A 185 -2.00 -5.90 -4.53
CA LEU A 185 -2.28 -5.66 -3.11
C LEU A 185 -3.77 -5.41 -2.88
N LYS A 186 -4.43 -4.61 -3.72
CA LYS A 186 -5.89 -4.42 -3.67
C LYS A 186 -6.64 -5.75 -3.80
N ASP A 187 -6.34 -6.54 -4.81
CA ASP A 187 -7.04 -7.79 -5.07
C ASP A 187 -6.89 -8.79 -3.91
N LYS A 188 -5.77 -8.73 -3.19
CA LYS A 188 -5.47 -9.59 -2.05
C LYS A 188 -6.07 -9.08 -0.73
N TYR A 189 -6.06 -7.77 -0.49
CA TYR A 189 -6.30 -7.20 0.83
C TYR A 189 -7.52 -6.29 0.93
N ASP A 190 -8.07 -5.80 -0.17
CA ASP A 190 -9.35 -5.11 -0.12
C ASP A 190 -10.43 -6.10 0.33
N THR A 191 -11.29 -5.65 1.24
CA THR A 191 -12.44 -6.46 1.66
C THR A 191 -13.31 -6.73 0.45
N LYS A 192 -13.44 -7.97 -0.03
CA LYS A 192 -14.36 -8.23 -1.15
C LYS A 192 -15.78 -7.79 -0.80
N ASP A 193 -16.46 -7.12 -1.74
CA ASP A 193 -17.87 -6.78 -1.57
C ASP A 193 -18.63 -8.06 -1.23
N GLY A 194 -19.40 -8.02 -0.15
CA GLY A 194 -19.92 -9.24 0.44
C GLY A 194 -20.84 -9.00 1.60
N VAL A 195 -21.20 -10.10 2.24
CA VAL A 195 -22.07 -10.11 3.40
C VAL A 195 -21.21 -10.04 4.65
N GLN A 196 -21.36 -8.99 5.44
CA GLN A 196 -20.84 -8.90 6.80
C GLN A 196 -21.84 -9.58 7.73
N THR A 197 -21.36 -10.43 8.65
CA THR A 197 -22.22 -11.12 9.62
C THR A 197 -21.79 -10.82 11.04
N TRP A 198 -22.76 -10.81 11.96
CA TRP A 198 -22.51 -10.63 13.38
C TRP A 198 -23.64 -11.26 14.20
N LYS A 199 -23.41 -11.40 15.51
CA LYS A 199 -24.43 -11.87 16.45
C LYS A 199 -25.08 -10.67 17.11
N SER A 200 -26.39 -10.52 16.91
CA SER A 200 -27.19 -9.48 17.57
C SER A 200 -27.45 -9.85 19.04
N ALA A 201 -27.92 -8.87 19.81
CA ALA A 201 -28.17 -8.98 21.24
C ALA A 201 -29.39 -9.87 21.53
N ASP A 202 -30.31 -9.98 20.56
CA ASP A 202 -31.44 -10.92 20.61
C ASP A 202 -31.01 -12.39 20.39
N GLY A 203 -29.72 -12.64 20.16
CA GLY A 203 -29.13 -13.96 19.95
C GLY A 203 -29.15 -14.43 18.51
N THR A 204 -29.80 -13.70 17.60
CA THR A 204 -29.85 -14.02 16.17
C THR A 204 -28.55 -13.66 15.45
N THR A 205 -28.27 -14.36 14.35
CA THR A 205 -27.19 -13.97 13.43
C THR A 205 -27.75 -13.00 12.41
N LYS A 206 -27.20 -11.80 12.37
CA LYS A 206 -27.54 -10.76 11.39
C LYS A 206 -26.53 -10.75 10.25
N SER A 207 -26.98 -10.24 9.11
CA SER A 207 -26.17 -10.17 7.90
C SER A 207 -26.49 -8.91 7.12
N LEU A 208 -25.47 -8.27 6.53
CA LEU A 208 -25.65 -7.08 5.71
C LEU A 208 -24.73 -7.13 4.50
N LYS A 209 -25.30 -7.02 3.30
CA LYS A 209 -24.52 -6.84 2.08
C LYS A 209 -24.00 -5.40 2.02
N THR A 210 -22.68 -5.22 2.07
CA THR A 210 -22.06 -3.90 2.13
C THR A 210 -20.68 -3.90 1.49
N SER A 211 -20.24 -2.75 1.02
CA SER A 211 -18.87 -2.48 0.57
C SER A 211 -17.96 -1.96 1.69
N TYR A 212 -18.47 -1.85 2.93
CA TYR A 212 -17.67 -1.43 4.08
C TYR A 212 -16.49 -2.39 4.30
N GLY A 213 -15.28 -1.84 4.39
CA GLY A 213 -14.08 -2.61 4.66
C GLY A 213 -12.81 -1.87 4.23
N TRP A 214 -11.72 -2.62 4.11
CA TRP A 214 -10.44 -2.10 3.66
C TRP A 214 -10.46 -1.83 2.15
N ARG A 215 -10.07 -0.62 1.74
CA ARG A 215 -9.91 -0.24 0.33
C ARG A 215 -8.64 0.57 0.18
N ILE A 216 -7.64 0.02 -0.49
CA ILE A 216 -6.43 0.79 -0.85
C ILE A 216 -6.81 1.84 -1.89
N ASP A 217 -6.30 3.07 -1.78
CA ASP A 217 -6.47 4.09 -2.82
C ASP A 217 -5.45 3.81 -3.93
N LEU A 218 -5.89 3.22 -5.05
CA LEU A 218 -4.97 2.77 -6.11
C LEU A 218 -4.09 3.90 -6.64
N ASP A 219 -4.67 5.07 -6.91
CA ASP A 219 -3.95 6.14 -7.60
C ASP A 219 -3.00 6.86 -6.64
N GLN A 220 -3.45 7.16 -5.41
CA GLN A 220 -2.58 7.76 -4.40
C GLN A 220 -1.45 6.80 -3.99
N GLU A 221 -1.75 5.52 -3.87
CA GLU A 221 -0.78 4.51 -3.45
C GLU A 221 0.29 4.26 -4.52
N VAL A 222 -0.07 4.28 -5.81
CA VAL A 222 0.90 4.22 -6.92
C VAL A 222 1.83 5.43 -6.90
N ALA A 223 1.30 6.63 -6.67
CA ALA A 223 2.11 7.84 -6.57
C ALA A 223 3.08 7.77 -5.38
N ALA A 224 2.60 7.35 -4.21
CA ALA A 224 3.43 7.21 -3.01
C ALA A 224 4.50 6.12 -3.16
N LEU A 225 4.16 4.96 -3.75
CA LEU A 225 5.14 3.89 -3.99
C LEU A 225 6.24 4.35 -4.97
N THR A 226 5.86 5.07 -6.03
CA THR A 226 6.82 5.66 -6.99
C THR A 226 7.79 6.60 -6.29
N ALA A 227 7.27 7.52 -5.48
CA ALA A 227 8.10 8.48 -4.72
C ALA A 227 9.04 7.77 -3.73
N ASN A 228 8.55 6.74 -3.02
CA ASN A 228 9.39 5.95 -2.11
C ASN A 228 10.55 5.26 -2.85
N ILE A 229 10.28 4.64 -4.00
CA ILE A 229 11.33 4.01 -4.80
C ILE A 229 12.34 5.04 -5.31
N GLN A 230 11.86 6.21 -5.77
CA GLN A 230 12.72 7.29 -6.27
C GLN A 230 13.57 7.94 -5.17
N SER A 231 13.15 7.85 -3.91
CA SER A 231 13.96 8.31 -2.77
C SER A 231 15.19 7.44 -2.50
N LEU A 232 15.26 6.24 -3.09
CA LEU A 232 16.32 5.26 -2.87
C LEU A 232 16.50 4.88 -1.38
N GLN A 233 15.43 4.93 -0.60
CA GLN A 233 15.41 4.52 0.80
C GLN A 233 14.48 3.32 1.01
N SER A 234 14.92 2.39 1.86
CA SER A 234 14.04 1.34 2.36
C SER A 234 13.06 1.93 3.36
N VAL A 235 11.77 1.62 3.22
CA VAL A 235 10.73 2.11 4.12
C VAL A 235 9.82 0.98 4.58
N THR A 236 9.28 1.15 5.78
CA THR A 236 8.21 0.32 6.32
C THR A 236 6.98 1.19 6.50
N ARG A 237 5.86 0.83 5.86
CA ARG A 237 4.66 1.67 5.84
C ARG A 237 3.39 0.86 5.63
N GLU A 238 2.25 1.47 5.91
CA GLU A 238 0.96 0.96 5.42
C GLU A 238 0.68 1.46 4.00
N PRO A 239 -0.22 0.80 3.24
CA PRO A 239 -0.84 1.39 2.07
C PRO A 239 -1.62 2.66 2.41
N ILE A 240 -1.78 3.55 1.44
CA ILE A 240 -2.77 4.61 1.47
C ILE A 240 -4.13 3.97 1.22
N TYR A 241 -5.10 4.22 2.12
CA TYR A 241 -6.44 3.67 2.04
C TYR A 241 -7.46 4.75 1.73
N SER A 242 -8.36 4.49 0.78
CA SER A 242 -9.57 5.29 0.54
C SER A 242 -10.69 4.94 1.52
N ALA A 243 -10.67 3.74 2.10
CA ALA A 243 -11.51 3.34 3.22
C ALA A 243 -10.77 2.38 4.15
N ARG A 244 -10.94 2.57 5.46
CA ARG A 244 -10.36 1.72 6.51
C ARG A 244 -11.46 1.03 7.29
N ALA A 245 -11.30 -0.26 7.53
CA ALA A 245 -12.15 -0.97 8.47
C ALA A 245 -11.61 -0.81 9.90
N ALA A 246 -12.44 -1.04 10.90
CA ALA A 246 -12.00 -1.01 12.29
C ALA A 246 -11.23 -2.30 12.67
N GLN A 247 -11.58 -3.40 12.02
CA GLN A 247 -10.95 -4.70 12.19
C GLN A 247 -11.11 -5.54 10.91
N THR A 248 -10.37 -6.64 10.84
CA THR A 248 -10.47 -7.59 9.71
C THR A 248 -11.52 -8.66 9.94
N ALA A 249 -11.75 -9.04 11.21
CA ALA A 249 -12.78 -9.98 11.63
C ALA A 249 -14.16 -9.41 11.33
N MET A 250 -15.12 -10.28 11.04
CA MET A 250 -16.51 -9.86 10.89
C MET A 250 -17.14 -9.58 12.27
N PRO A 251 -17.97 -8.53 12.38
CA PRO A 251 -18.17 -7.50 11.37
C PRO A 251 -17.00 -6.51 11.33
N GLN A 252 -16.62 -6.05 10.14
CA GLN A 252 -15.39 -5.27 9.98
C GLN A 252 -15.45 -3.83 10.52
N TRP A 253 -16.63 -3.33 10.90
CA TRP A 253 -16.79 -2.02 11.54
C TRP A 253 -16.46 -2.00 13.03
N GLY A 254 -16.07 -3.13 13.61
CA GLY A 254 -15.65 -3.22 15.00
C GLY A 254 -16.77 -3.64 15.95
N ASN A 255 -16.49 -3.54 17.24
CA ASN A 255 -17.33 -4.03 18.33
C ASN A 255 -18.05 -2.92 19.12
N THR A 256 -17.89 -1.67 18.70
CA THR A 256 -18.59 -0.51 19.25
C THR A 256 -19.39 0.18 18.13
N PHE A 257 -20.69 -0.09 18.06
CA PHE A 257 -21.56 0.38 16.99
C PHE A 257 -23.03 0.40 17.43
N VAL A 258 -23.85 1.14 16.71
CA VAL A 258 -25.32 1.09 16.83
C VAL A 258 -25.84 0.13 15.77
N GLU A 259 -26.65 -0.84 16.18
CA GLU A 259 -27.44 -1.70 15.30
C GLU A 259 -28.88 -1.18 15.27
N ILE A 260 -29.44 -1.04 14.07
CA ILE A 260 -30.83 -0.68 13.83
C ILE A 260 -31.44 -1.80 13.01
N ASP A 261 -32.24 -2.62 13.68
CA ASP A 261 -32.88 -3.77 13.08
C ASP A 261 -34.29 -3.40 12.62
N LEU A 262 -34.47 -3.33 11.31
CA LEU A 262 -35.73 -2.96 10.69
C LEU A 262 -36.80 -4.05 10.85
N SER A 263 -36.44 -5.34 10.90
CA SER A 263 -37.45 -6.40 11.02
C SER A 263 -38.01 -6.52 12.42
N THR A 264 -37.17 -6.34 13.44
CA THR A 264 -37.61 -6.37 14.85
C THR A 264 -38.05 -5.00 15.38
N GLN A 265 -37.79 -3.92 14.62
CA GLN A 265 -38.02 -2.54 15.03
C GLN A 265 -37.36 -2.22 16.37
N HIS A 266 -36.06 -2.53 16.44
CA HIS A 266 -35.26 -2.40 17.64
C HIS A 266 -33.91 -1.75 17.32
N VAL A 267 -33.37 -1.02 18.31
CA VAL A 267 -32.05 -0.42 18.24
C VAL A 267 -31.22 -0.96 19.38
N TYR A 268 -30.00 -1.38 19.09
CA TYR A 268 -29.02 -1.82 20.07
C TYR A 268 -27.78 -0.93 19.97
N TYR A 269 -27.15 -0.65 21.10
CA TYR A 269 -25.84 -0.02 21.14
C TYR A 269 -24.84 -0.96 21.81
N TYR A 270 -23.85 -1.35 21.02
CA TYR A 270 -22.72 -2.15 21.45
C TYR A 270 -21.58 -1.24 21.86
N LYS A 271 -20.97 -1.53 23.00
CA LYS A 271 -19.73 -0.94 23.44
C LYS A 271 -18.78 -2.07 23.84
N ASP A 272 -17.62 -2.08 23.20
CA ASP A 272 -16.57 -3.09 23.43
C ASP A 272 -17.07 -4.54 23.32
N GLY A 273 -18.00 -4.78 22.38
CA GLY A 273 -18.57 -6.10 22.10
C GLY A 273 -19.76 -6.51 22.97
N SER A 274 -20.15 -5.69 23.96
CA SER A 274 -21.33 -5.93 24.79
C SER A 274 -22.46 -4.97 24.44
N CYS A 275 -23.70 -5.46 24.37
CA CYS A 275 -24.87 -4.61 24.27
C CYS A 275 -25.08 -3.89 25.61
N VAL A 276 -24.88 -2.57 25.64
CA VAL A 276 -24.97 -1.76 26.87
C VAL A 276 -26.25 -0.91 26.94
N TRP A 277 -26.98 -0.85 25.84
CA TRP A 277 -28.26 -0.14 25.74
C TRP A 277 -29.07 -0.70 24.57
N ASP A 278 -30.38 -0.77 24.73
CA ASP A 278 -31.30 -1.10 23.65
C ASP A 278 -32.66 -0.41 23.82
N SER A 279 -33.42 -0.34 22.72
CA SER A 279 -34.79 0.20 22.74
C SER A 279 -35.57 -0.25 21.51
N LYS A 280 -36.86 -0.51 21.70
CA LYS A 280 -37.82 -0.49 20.60
C LYS A 280 -37.79 0.87 19.89
N CYS A 281 -38.04 0.87 18.60
CA CYS A 281 -38.10 2.08 17.79
C CYS A 281 -39.29 2.06 16.81
N VAL A 282 -39.47 3.14 16.06
CA VAL A 282 -40.29 3.12 14.84
C VAL A 282 -39.46 3.77 13.73
N THR A 283 -39.13 2.98 12.72
CA THR A 283 -38.31 3.44 11.59
C THR A 283 -39.15 4.13 10.52
N GLY A 284 -38.50 4.51 9.42
CA GLY A 284 -39.16 4.94 8.19
C GLY A 284 -40.20 3.93 7.72
N THR A 285 -41.26 4.42 7.09
CA THR A 285 -42.32 3.53 6.62
C THR A 285 -41.84 2.67 5.46
N ALA A 286 -42.03 1.35 5.55
CA ALA A 286 -41.59 0.43 4.49
C ALA A 286 -42.53 0.41 3.28
N THR A 287 -43.71 1.00 3.40
CA THR A 287 -44.73 1.07 2.34
C THR A 287 -44.53 2.25 1.38
N ASP A 288 -43.60 3.16 1.68
CA ASP A 288 -43.25 4.30 0.83
C ASP A 288 -41.72 4.35 0.66
N PRO A 289 -41.16 4.05 -0.52
CA PRO A 289 -39.73 4.05 -0.77
C PRO A 289 -39.03 5.37 -0.44
N ASP A 290 -39.71 6.52 -0.59
CA ASP A 290 -39.12 7.84 -0.31
C ASP A 290 -39.00 8.11 1.20
N ARG A 291 -39.68 7.30 2.02
CA ARG A 291 -39.73 7.40 3.47
C ARG A 291 -39.16 6.19 4.18
N ALA A 292 -38.75 5.16 3.44
CA ALA A 292 -38.12 3.99 3.99
C ALA A 292 -36.76 4.34 4.59
N THR A 293 -36.40 3.70 5.70
CA THR A 293 -35.03 3.79 6.22
C THR A 293 -34.14 2.89 5.36
N PRO A 294 -33.11 3.41 4.68
CA PRO A 294 -32.23 2.58 3.87
C PRO A 294 -31.32 1.73 4.76
N THR A 295 -31.12 0.46 4.38
CA THR A 295 -30.10 -0.41 4.98
C THR A 295 -28.70 0.04 4.58
N GLY A 296 -27.70 -0.27 5.40
CA GLY A 296 -26.31 0.11 5.12
C GLY A 296 -25.47 0.34 6.37
N VAL A 297 -24.21 0.70 6.12
CA VAL A 297 -23.25 1.10 7.16
C VAL A 297 -23.02 2.60 7.04
N PHE A 298 -23.30 3.31 8.13
CA PHE A 298 -23.23 4.76 8.23
C PHE A 298 -22.37 5.18 9.42
N SER A 299 -22.22 6.49 9.60
CA SER A 299 -21.56 7.06 10.79
C SER A 299 -22.37 8.21 11.35
N LEU A 300 -22.51 8.24 12.67
CA LEU A 300 -23.11 9.36 13.38
C LEU A 300 -22.32 10.63 13.06
N LYS A 301 -22.96 11.63 12.48
CA LYS A 301 -22.28 12.83 11.98
C LYS A 301 -21.98 13.84 13.08
N TYR A 302 -22.99 14.13 13.89
CA TYR A 302 -22.91 15.04 15.02
C TYR A 302 -24.04 14.74 15.98
N LYS A 303 -24.18 15.56 17.02
CA LYS A 303 -25.30 15.52 17.96
C LYS A 303 -25.81 16.94 18.19
N GLN A 304 -27.12 17.13 18.29
CA GLN A 304 -27.71 18.45 18.51
C GLN A 304 -28.93 18.32 19.45
N LYS A 305 -29.09 19.28 20.37
CA LYS A 305 -30.30 19.41 21.18
C LYS A 305 -31.27 20.42 20.59
N ASP A 306 -32.55 20.28 20.94
CA ASP A 306 -33.61 21.26 20.65
C ASP A 306 -33.68 21.68 19.17
N ARG A 307 -33.76 20.68 18.28
CA ARG A 307 -33.78 20.87 16.83
C ARG A 307 -35.20 20.80 16.29
N VAL A 308 -35.57 21.67 15.37
CA VAL A 308 -36.80 21.52 14.57
C VAL A 308 -36.46 20.79 13.27
N LEU A 309 -36.90 19.55 13.13
CA LEU A 309 -36.79 18.76 11.91
C LEU A 309 -37.80 19.26 10.88
N ARG A 310 -37.38 19.38 9.63
CA ARG A 310 -38.22 19.87 8.54
C ARG A 310 -38.20 18.91 7.36
N GLY A 311 -39.39 18.63 6.83
CA GLY A 311 -39.56 17.85 5.62
C GLY A 311 -39.19 18.60 4.35
N ARG A 312 -39.33 17.92 3.21
CA ARG A 312 -39.13 18.52 1.88
C ARG A 312 -40.05 19.73 1.72
N ILE A 313 -39.54 20.80 1.11
CA ILE A 313 -40.36 21.95 0.74
C ILE A 313 -41.33 21.55 -0.36
N ASP A 314 -42.62 21.76 -0.13
CA ASP A 314 -43.63 21.62 -1.16
C ASP A 314 -43.47 22.76 -2.18
N PRO A 315 -43.21 22.45 -3.46
CA PRO A 315 -42.98 23.48 -4.48
C PRO A 315 -44.20 24.35 -4.76
N LYS A 316 -45.42 23.91 -4.40
CA LYS A 316 -46.65 24.68 -4.61
C LYS A 316 -46.91 25.70 -3.51
N THR A 317 -46.55 25.36 -2.27
CA THR A 317 -46.86 26.20 -1.10
C THR A 317 -45.65 26.92 -0.53
N GLY A 318 -44.43 26.49 -0.91
CA GLY A 318 -43.17 27.01 -0.36
C GLY A 318 -42.93 26.64 1.10
N LYS A 319 -43.77 25.78 1.69
CA LYS A 319 -43.70 25.36 3.09
C LYS A 319 -43.12 23.95 3.22
N PRO A 320 -42.46 23.62 4.35
CA PRO A 320 -42.00 22.25 4.61
C PRO A 320 -43.19 21.29 4.78
N SER A 321 -43.05 20.05 4.31
CA SER A 321 -44.09 19.03 4.44
C SER A 321 -44.37 18.60 5.89
N TYR A 322 -43.42 18.84 6.80
CA TYR A 322 -43.61 18.75 8.24
C TYR A 322 -42.62 19.65 8.97
N GLU A 323 -42.96 20.05 10.20
CA GLU A 323 -42.03 20.64 11.17
C GLU A 323 -42.23 19.94 12.52
N THR A 324 -41.15 19.41 13.09
CA THR A 324 -41.24 18.64 14.33
C THR A 324 -40.09 18.99 15.27
N PRO A 325 -40.37 19.62 16.43
CA PRO A 325 -39.35 19.85 17.44
C PRO A 325 -38.94 18.50 18.07
N VAL A 326 -37.64 18.29 18.19
CA VAL A 326 -37.04 17.13 18.85
C VAL A 326 -35.97 17.60 19.83
N SER A 327 -35.90 16.94 20.98
CA SER A 327 -34.99 17.29 22.07
C SER A 327 -33.57 16.78 21.81
N TYR A 328 -33.44 15.62 21.14
CA TYR A 328 -32.17 14.95 20.88
C TYR A 328 -32.10 14.51 19.41
N TRP A 329 -31.19 15.10 18.65
CA TRP A 329 -30.96 14.79 17.24
C TRP A 329 -29.59 14.14 17.01
N MET A 330 -29.60 12.97 16.38
CA MET A 330 -28.43 12.13 16.09
C MET A 330 -28.43 11.67 14.61
N PRO A 331 -28.02 12.53 13.66
CA PRO A 331 -28.01 12.24 12.23
C PRO A 331 -26.90 11.26 11.85
N PHE A 332 -27.22 10.30 10.99
CA PHE A 332 -26.22 9.36 10.44
C PHE A 332 -26.24 9.27 8.90
N ASN A 333 -27.34 9.64 8.24
CA ASN A 333 -27.47 9.56 6.79
C ASN A 333 -28.27 10.75 6.21
N GLY A 334 -27.58 11.83 5.84
CA GLY A 334 -28.23 13.04 5.30
C GLY A 334 -29.27 13.61 6.27
N ASN A 335 -30.55 13.56 5.88
CA ASN A 335 -31.69 14.00 6.70
C ASN A 335 -32.27 12.91 7.61
N ILE A 336 -31.65 11.73 7.67
CA ILE A 336 -32.05 10.60 8.51
C ILE A 336 -31.16 10.54 9.75
N GLY A 337 -31.81 10.37 10.91
CA GLY A 337 -31.16 10.27 12.20
C GLY A 337 -32.03 9.59 13.25
N LEU A 338 -31.44 9.32 14.41
CA LEU A 338 -32.16 8.89 15.60
C LEU A 338 -32.62 10.13 16.38
N HIS A 339 -33.85 10.10 16.89
CA HIS A 339 -34.37 11.16 17.74
C HIS A 339 -35.54 10.71 18.62
N ASP A 340 -35.85 11.51 19.65
CA ASP A 340 -37.06 11.35 20.45
C ASP A 340 -38.33 11.60 19.63
N ALA A 341 -39.36 10.81 19.90
CA ALA A 341 -40.68 10.97 19.32
C ALA A 341 -41.75 11.10 20.41
N ASN A 342 -41.84 12.27 21.03
CA ASN A 342 -42.79 12.55 22.13
C ASN A 342 -44.27 12.44 21.70
N TRP A 343 -44.57 12.44 20.41
CA TRP A 343 -45.91 12.26 19.86
C TRP A 343 -46.36 10.79 19.78
N ARG A 344 -45.47 9.83 20.02
CA ARG A 344 -45.80 8.40 19.97
C ARG A 344 -46.04 7.85 21.37
N SER A 345 -47.15 7.13 21.53
CA SER A 345 -47.46 6.37 22.75
C SER A 345 -46.93 4.93 22.73
N SER A 346 -46.54 4.40 21.57
CA SER A 346 -46.02 3.04 21.41
C SER A 346 -44.92 2.96 20.35
N PHE A 347 -44.06 1.94 20.50
CA PHE A 347 -42.88 1.70 19.67
C PHE A 347 -42.73 0.19 19.39
N GLY A 348 -42.07 -0.16 18.28
CA GLY A 348 -41.84 -1.53 17.85
C GLY A 348 -42.98 -2.14 17.01
N GLY A 349 -42.87 -3.45 16.77
CA GLY A 349 -43.88 -4.22 16.06
C GLY A 349 -44.09 -3.77 14.62
N SER A 350 -45.33 -3.79 14.15
CA SER A 350 -45.68 -3.47 12.74
C SER A 350 -46.04 -2.01 12.50
N ILE A 351 -45.81 -1.10 13.49
CA ILE A 351 -46.18 0.31 13.39
C ILE A 351 -45.56 0.96 12.15
N TYR A 352 -44.31 0.62 11.83
CA TYR A 352 -43.59 1.17 10.68
C TYR A 352 -44.29 0.90 9.34
N LEU A 353 -45.12 -0.15 9.21
CA LEU A 353 -45.80 -0.46 7.95
C LEU A 353 -46.89 0.56 7.59
N LYS A 354 -47.61 1.09 8.58
CA LYS A 354 -48.76 1.98 8.35
C LYS A 354 -48.55 3.40 8.87
N ASN A 355 -47.69 3.55 9.87
CA ASN A 355 -47.44 4.81 10.57
C ASN A 355 -45.96 4.94 10.91
N GLY A 356 -45.07 4.59 9.98
CA GLY A 356 -43.63 4.82 10.08
C GLY A 356 -43.24 6.29 9.91
N SER A 357 -41.99 6.62 10.17
CA SER A 357 -41.45 7.98 10.03
C SER A 357 -41.21 8.35 8.55
N HIS A 358 -40.48 9.44 8.30
CA HIS A 358 -39.95 9.83 6.99
C HIS A 358 -38.46 9.42 6.84
N GLY A 359 -38.13 8.20 7.28
CA GLY A 359 -36.79 7.60 7.24
C GLY A 359 -36.05 7.62 8.59
N CYS A 360 -36.37 8.57 9.48
CA CYS A 360 -35.77 8.67 10.81
C CYS A 360 -36.13 7.51 11.75
N ILE A 361 -35.35 7.38 12.81
CA ILE A 361 -35.50 6.33 13.81
C ILE A 361 -36.10 6.96 15.06
N ASN A 362 -37.40 6.79 15.23
CA ASN A 362 -38.14 7.35 16.35
C ASN A 362 -37.91 6.50 17.60
N LEU A 363 -37.41 7.12 18.66
CA LEU A 363 -37.15 6.49 19.94
C LEU A 363 -38.07 7.05 21.04
N PRO A 364 -38.37 6.26 22.09
CA PRO A 364 -38.97 6.78 23.30
C PRO A 364 -38.11 7.93 23.86
N PRO A 365 -38.69 9.07 24.31
CA PRO A 365 -37.90 10.25 24.69
C PRO A 365 -36.81 9.99 25.74
N ALA A 366 -37.09 9.20 26.77
CA ALA A 366 -36.10 8.84 27.79
C ALA A 366 -34.95 8.01 27.19
N ASN A 367 -35.27 7.07 26.29
CA ASN A 367 -34.30 6.21 25.63
C ASN A 367 -33.43 7.02 24.65
N ALA A 368 -34.02 7.96 23.90
CA ALA A 368 -33.29 8.87 23.03
C ALA A 368 -32.26 9.71 23.80
N LYS A 369 -32.64 10.22 24.98
CA LYS A 369 -31.72 10.93 25.87
C LYS A 369 -30.54 10.05 26.28
N THR A 370 -30.80 8.85 26.79
CA THR A 370 -29.74 7.95 27.26
C THR A 370 -28.79 7.59 26.11
N LEU A 371 -29.32 7.26 24.93
CA LEU A 371 -28.49 7.00 23.76
C LEU A 371 -27.67 8.23 23.36
N TYR A 372 -28.28 9.41 23.36
CA TYR A 372 -27.59 10.67 23.06
C TYR A 372 -26.39 10.89 23.97
N ASP A 373 -26.52 10.60 25.27
CA ASP A 373 -25.43 10.75 26.23
C ASP A 373 -24.32 9.69 26.03
N LEU A 374 -24.68 8.48 25.56
CA LEU A 374 -23.74 7.38 25.29
C LEU A 374 -22.94 7.55 23.99
N LEU A 375 -23.54 8.11 22.93
CA LEU A 375 -22.92 8.15 21.60
C LEU A 375 -21.93 9.31 21.43
N THR A 376 -20.92 9.07 20.61
CA THR A 376 -19.94 10.07 20.15
C THR A 376 -20.02 10.24 18.63
N PRO A 377 -19.87 11.45 18.07
CA PRO A 377 -19.71 11.61 16.61
C PRO A 377 -18.64 10.67 16.06
N GLY A 378 -18.91 10.04 14.92
CA GLY A 378 -18.08 9.00 14.33
C GLY A 378 -18.49 7.57 14.69
N THR A 379 -19.32 7.35 15.72
CA THR A 379 -19.83 5.99 16.02
C THR A 379 -20.53 5.40 14.80
N VAL A 380 -20.16 4.16 14.45
CA VAL A 380 -20.75 3.44 13.32
C VAL A 380 -22.22 3.13 13.61
N VAL A 381 -23.08 3.34 12.62
CA VAL A 381 -24.50 3.01 12.65
C VAL A 381 -24.79 2.02 11.54
N VAL A 382 -25.26 0.83 11.89
CA VAL A 382 -25.58 -0.26 10.97
C VAL A 382 -27.09 -0.41 10.92
N VAL A 383 -27.67 -0.29 9.73
CA VAL A 383 -29.10 -0.53 9.50
C VAL A 383 -29.24 -1.83 8.71
N CYS A 384 -29.94 -2.81 9.29
CA CYS A 384 -30.12 -4.14 8.72
C CYS A 384 -31.59 -4.60 8.79
N ASP A 385 -31.91 -5.66 8.05
CA ASP A 385 -33.20 -6.33 8.03
C ASP A 385 -33.17 -7.70 8.71
#